data_AF-A0A7J8UBV6-F1
#
_entry.id   AF-A0A7J8UBV6-F1
#
_cell.length_a   1.000
_cell.length_b   1.000
_cell.length_c   1.000
_cell.angle_alpha   90.00
_cell.angle_beta   90.00
_cell.angle_gamma   90.00
#
_symmetry.space_group_name_H-M   'P 1'
#
loop_
_entity.id
_entity.type
_entity.pdbx_description
1 polymer ?
#
loop_
_entity_poly.entity_id
_entity_poly.type
_entity_poly.pdbx_seq_one_letter_code
_entity_poly.pdbx_strand_id
1 'polypeptide(L)'
;WDQWDDETKQLFYRDYGDLPYLLDVKVDKHLFRALAQYWNLAYSCFTFRKVDLVPTVEEYTTLLRYLRIQANKAYSRAANVLTFLNRLISITGMSEQ
;
A
#
# COMPACT_ATOMS: atom_id res chain seq x y z
N TRP A 1 17.30 0.80 5.32
CA TRP A 1 16.94 2.18 5.71
C TRP A 1 18.11 2.86 6.42
N ASP A 2 18.64 2.28 7.49
CA ASP A 2 19.71 2.90 8.30
C ASP A 2 21.04 3.12 7.57
N GLN A 3 21.31 2.33 6.53
CA GLN A 3 22.53 2.43 5.72
C GLN A 3 22.42 3.43 4.56
N TRP A 4 21.23 3.99 4.31
CA TRP A 4 21.02 4.93 3.20
C TRP A 4 21.28 6.36 3.65
N ASP A 5 21.89 7.16 2.78
CA ASP A 5 22.02 8.60 2.96
C ASP A 5 20.66 9.30 2.84
N ASP A 6 20.62 10.56 3.26
CA ASP A 6 19.38 11.35 3.30
C ASP A 6 18.83 11.66 1.90
N GLU A 7 19.69 11.83 0.89
CA GLU A 7 19.25 12.07 -0.48
C GLU A 7 18.53 10.85 -1.05
N THR A 8 19.11 9.66 -0.86
CA THR A 8 18.49 8.39 -1.24
C THR A 8 17.16 8.17 -0.51
N LYS A 9 17.08 8.50 0.78
CA LYS A 9 15.83 8.42 1.56
C LYS A 9 14.77 9.39 1.05
N GLN A 10 15.15 10.62 0.69
CA GLN A 10 14.24 11.62 0.12
C GLN A 10 13.71 11.19 -1.25
N LEU A 11 14.58 10.65 -2.12
CA LEU A 11 14.17 10.11 -3.41
C LEU A 11 13.16 8.95 -3.23
N PHE A 12 13.43 8.05 -2.29
CA PHE A 12 12.49 6.98 -1.98
C PHE A 12 11.16 7.53 -1.47
N TYR A 13 11.18 8.47 -0.52
CA TYR A 13 9.97 9.08 0.01
C TYR A 13 9.17 9.82 -1.06
N ARG A 14 9.83 10.48 -2.03
CA ARG A 14 9.14 11.11 -3.17
C ARG A 14 8.35 10.10 -4.00
N ASP A 15 8.93 8.93 -4.27
CA ASP A 15 8.35 7.95 -5.20
C ASP A 15 7.39 6.98 -4.51
N TYR A 16 7.59 6.73 -3.22
CA TYR A 16 6.90 5.68 -2.44
C TYR A 16 6.16 6.20 -1.20
N GLY A 17 6.36 7.47 -0.84
CA GLY A 17 5.72 8.15 0.29
C GLY A 17 6.01 7.49 1.63
N ASP A 18 4.96 7.23 2.41
CA ASP A 18 5.03 6.71 3.79
C ASP A 18 5.45 5.24 3.90
N LEU A 19 5.76 4.58 2.77
CA LEU A 19 6.19 3.18 2.71
C LEU A 19 7.36 2.81 3.64
N PRO A 20 8.40 3.64 3.85
CA PRO A 20 9.49 3.33 4.77
C PRO A 20 9.01 3.06 6.20
N TYR A 21 7.91 3.68 6.62
CA TYR A 21 7.38 3.47 7.95
C TYR A 21 6.88 2.03 8.18
N LEU A 22 6.64 1.24 7.12
CA LEU A 22 6.37 -0.20 7.27
C LEU A 22 7.55 -0.95 7.88
N LEU A 23 8.79 -0.48 7.67
CA LEU A 23 9.99 -1.12 8.22
C LEU A 23 10.05 -1.00 9.75
N ASP A 24 9.41 0.03 10.31
CA ASP A 24 9.33 0.26 11.75
C ASP A 24 8.16 -0.50 12.42
N VAL A 25 7.30 -1.16 11.63
CA VAL A 25 6.18 -1.95 12.16
C VAL A 25 6.75 -3.09 12.99
N LYS A 26 6.45 -3.08 14.30
CA LYS A 26 6.74 -4.21 15.18
C LYS A 26 5.76 -5.35 14.87
N VAL A 27 6.17 -6.24 13.99
CA VAL A 27 5.38 -7.41 13.62
C VAL A 27 5.38 -8.42 14.77
N ASP A 28 4.19 -8.76 15.28
CA ASP A 28 4.04 -9.90 16.18
C ASP A 28 4.36 -11.20 15.42
N LYS A 29 5.35 -11.95 15.90
CA LYS A 29 5.84 -13.17 15.25
C LYS A 29 4.75 -14.25 15.14
N HIS A 30 3.85 -14.33 16.11
CA HIS A 30 2.76 -15.30 16.11
C HIS A 30 1.67 -14.89 15.12
N LEU A 31 1.31 -13.61 15.08
CA LEU A 31 0.39 -13.06 14.08
C LEU A 31 0.90 -13.31 12.66
N PHE A 32 2.16 -12.96 12.39
CA PHE A 32 2.75 -13.15 11.05
C PHE A 32 2.79 -14.62 10.67
N ARG A 33 3.19 -15.49 11.59
CA ARG A 33 3.18 -16.94 11.35
C ARG A 33 1.79 -17.46 11.05
N ALA A 34 0.76 -16.96 11.73
CA ALA A 34 -0.62 -17.31 11.44
C ALA A 34 -1.05 -16.82 10.06
N LEU A 35 -0.82 -15.54 9.73
CA LEU A 35 -1.15 -14.97 8.42
C LEU A 35 -0.47 -15.70 7.26
N ALA A 36 0.82 -16.03 7.42
CA ALA A 36 1.59 -16.74 6.40
C ALA A 36 1.03 -18.15 6.09
N GLN A 37 0.34 -18.80 7.02
CA GLN A 37 -0.31 -20.10 6.77
C GLN A 37 -1.49 -19.99 5.82
N TYR A 38 -2.12 -18.83 5.76
CA TYR A 38 -3.27 -18.57 4.91
C TYR A 38 -2.88 -17.82 3.63
N TRP A 39 -1.61 -17.43 3.46
CA TRP A 39 -1.15 -16.74 2.25
C TRP A 39 -1.17 -17.67 1.03
N ASN A 40 -1.96 -17.31 0.04
CA ASN A 40 -2.09 -18.03 -1.20
C ASN A 40 -1.31 -17.33 -2.31
N LEU A 41 -0.15 -17.89 -2.65
CA LEU A 41 0.76 -17.29 -3.63
C LEU A 41 0.14 -17.17 -5.03
N ALA A 42 -0.73 -18.10 -5.43
CA ALA A 42 -1.33 -18.11 -6.75
C ALA A 42 -2.29 -16.91 -6.97
N TYR A 43 -2.93 -16.45 -5.90
CA TYR A 43 -3.92 -15.36 -5.95
C TYR A 43 -3.44 -14.08 -5.25
N SER A 44 -2.27 -14.12 -4.60
CA SER A 44 -1.71 -13.00 -3.83
C SER A 44 -2.69 -12.44 -2.78
N CYS A 45 -3.40 -13.33 -2.09
CA CYS A 45 -4.38 -13.02 -1.05
C CYS A 45 -4.30 -14.00 0.13
N PHE A 46 -5.03 -13.74 1.21
CA PHE A 46 -5.21 -14.70 2.29
C PHE A 46 -6.46 -15.56 2.05
N THR A 47 -6.31 -16.87 1.92
CA THR A 47 -7.44 -17.79 1.74
C THR A 47 -7.81 -18.45 3.07
N PHE A 48 -8.99 -18.12 3.60
CA PHE A 48 -9.59 -18.75 4.76
C PHE A 48 -10.73 -19.69 4.33
N ARG A 49 -10.42 -20.99 4.21
CA ARG A 49 -11.35 -22.01 3.70
C ARG A 49 -11.85 -21.68 2.29
N LYS A 50 -13.03 -21.06 2.16
CA LYS A 50 -13.67 -20.70 0.89
C LYS A 50 -13.80 -19.18 0.71
N VAL A 51 -13.13 -18.40 1.57
CA VAL A 51 -13.16 -16.94 1.54
C VAL A 51 -11.75 -16.45 1.28
N ASP A 52 -11.60 -15.64 0.23
CA ASP A 52 -10.38 -14.91 -0.05
C ASP A 52 -10.46 -13.52 0.54
N LEU A 53 -9.43 -13.14 1.28
CA LEU A 53 -9.29 -11.85 1.94
C LEU A 53 -8.08 -11.12 1.35
N VAL A 54 -8.34 -9.94 0.81
CA VAL A 54 -7.31 -8.97 0.40
C VAL A 54 -7.53 -7.75 1.28
N PRO A 55 -6.83 -7.62 2.41
CA PRO A 55 -7.06 -6.51 3.31
C PRO A 55 -6.76 -5.18 2.62
N THR A 56 -7.58 -4.16 2.88
CA THR A 56 -7.29 -2.80 2.43
C THR A 56 -6.12 -2.23 3.23
N VAL A 57 -5.60 -1.08 2.81
CA VAL A 57 -4.52 -0.38 3.53
C VAL A 57 -4.94 -0.07 4.97
N GLU A 58 -6.19 0.34 5.20
CA GLU A 58 -6.76 0.64 6.52
C GLU A 58 -6.92 -0.60 7.40
N GLU A 59 -7.26 -1.74 6.79
CA GLU A 59 -7.36 -3.01 7.50
C GLU A 59 -5.96 -3.50 7.89
N TYR A 60 -4.95 -3.33 7.03
CA TYR A 60 -3.55 -3.61 7.36
C TYR A 60 -3.03 -2.73 8.49
N THR A 61 -3.30 -1.43 8.51
CA THR A 61 -2.86 -0.55 9.60
C THR A 61 -3.49 -0.97 10.93
N THR A 62 -4.75 -1.40 10.90
CA THR A 62 -5.46 -1.94 12.07
C THR A 62 -4.85 -3.26 12.53
N LEU A 63 -4.63 -4.22 11.62
CA LEU A 63 -4.04 -5.53 11.91
C LEU A 63 -2.62 -5.41 12.48
N LEU A 64 -1.82 -4.51 11.92
CA LEU A 64 -0.43 -4.28 12.31
C LEU A 64 -0.28 -3.33 13.51
N ARG A 65 -1.39 -2.77 14.01
CA ARG A 65 -1.44 -1.80 15.11
C ARG A 65 -0.48 -0.62 14.90
N TYR A 66 -0.35 -0.16 13.66
CA TYR A 66 0.66 0.83 13.28
C TYR A 66 0.03 2.07 12.65
N LEU A 67 0.22 3.21 13.32
CA LEU A 67 -0.57 4.44 13.13
C LEU A 67 0.10 5.51 12.26
N ARG A 68 1.30 5.25 11.71
CA ARG A 68 2.08 6.29 11.00
C ARG A 68 1.80 6.37 9.51
N ILE A 69 1.15 5.38 8.93
CA ILE A 69 0.91 5.32 7.49
C ILE A 69 -0.42 6.01 7.20
N GLN A 70 -0.38 7.14 6.51
CA GLN A 70 -1.61 7.71 5.95
C GLN A 70 -1.89 6.98 4.63
N ALA A 71 -3.08 6.38 4.48
CA ALA A 71 -3.42 5.57 3.31
C ALA A 71 -3.29 6.34 1.98
N ASN A 72 -3.47 7.67 2.02
CA ASN A 72 -3.28 8.57 0.87
C ASN A 72 -1.82 8.93 0.59
N LYS A 73 -0.87 8.52 1.45
CA LYS A 73 0.56 8.78 1.32
C LYS A 73 1.40 7.52 1.10
N ALA A 74 0.90 6.33 1.44
CA ALA A 74 1.53 5.09 1.01
C ALA A 74 1.19 4.83 -0.46
N TYR A 75 2.20 4.56 -1.29
CA TYR A 75 2.01 4.34 -2.74
C TYR A 75 1.42 5.55 -3.48
N SER A 76 1.67 6.77 -3.01
CA SER A 76 1.41 7.98 -3.78
C SER A 76 2.46 8.13 -4.87
N ARG A 77 2.48 7.23 -5.87
CA ARG A 77 2.89 7.70 -7.19
C ARG A 77 1.85 8.77 -7.51
N ALA A 78 2.29 9.99 -7.82
CA ALA A 78 1.43 10.89 -8.58
C ALA A 78 1.10 10.13 -9.87
N ALA A 79 0.04 9.33 -9.88
CA ALA A 79 -0.64 8.95 -11.10
C ALA A 79 -0.79 10.28 -11.80
N ASN A 80 -0.28 10.40 -13.03
CA ASN A 80 -0.28 11.67 -13.73
C ASN A 80 -1.74 12.09 -13.83
N VAL A 81 -2.23 12.85 -12.84
CA VAL A 81 -3.66 12.89 -12.48
C VAL A 81 -4.39 13.46 -13.68
N LEU A 82 -3.74 14.42 -14.34
CA LEU A 82 -4.13 14.98 -15.61
C LEU A 82 -4.23 13.95 -16.74
N THR A 83 -3.25 13.05 -16.91
CA THR A 83 -3.32 11.99 -17.91
C THR A 83 -4.44 10.99 -17.62
N PHE A 84 -4.64 10.63 -16.34
CA PHE A 84 -5.73 9.76 -15.93
C PHE A 84 -7.09 10.43 -16.17
N LEU A 85 -7.25 11.70 -15.76
CA LEU A 85 -8.46 12.48 -15.95
C LEU A 85 -8.77 12.68 -17.43
N ASN A 86 -7.80 13.04 -18.27
CA ASN A 86 -7.99 13.18 -19.71
C ASN A 86 -8.48 11.87 -20.36
N ARG A 87 -7.96 10.73 -19.90
CA ARG A 87 -8.39 9.40 -20.37
C ARG A 87 -9.79 9.04 -19.86
N LEU A 88 -10.10 9.40 -18.62
CA LEU A 88 -11.42 9.19 -18.03
C LEU A 88 -12.48 10.03 -18.75
N ILE A 89 -12.18 11.30 -19.02
CA ILE A 89 -13.00 12.21 -19.83
C ILE A 89 -13.21 11.64 -21.24
N SER A 90 -12.17 11.12 -21.89
CA SER A 90 -12.33 10.52 -23.22
C SER A 90 -13.20 9.27 -23.24
N ILE A 91 -13.20 8.47 -22.17
CA ILE A 91 -14.01 7.25 -22.04
C ILE A 91 -15.46 7.58 -21.67
N THR A 92 -15.66 8.55 -20.78
CA THR A 92 -16.98 8.91 -20.25
C THR A 92 -17.74 9.93 -21.10
N GLY A 93 -17.05 10.64 -22.01
CA GLY A 93 -17.64 11.67 -22.86
C GLY A 93 -18.05 12.93 -22.11
N MET A 94 -17.64 13.09 -20.84
CA MET A 94 -17.94 14.26 -20.02
C MET A 94 -16.91 15.36 -20.29
N SER A 95 -17.31 16.45 -20.96
CA SER A 95 -16.49 17.67 -21.03
C SER A 95 -16.55 18.43 -19.70
N GLU A 96 -15.41 18.95 -19.22
CA GLU A 96 -15.43 19.98 -18.17
C GLU A 96 -16.30 21.15 -18.68
N GLN A 97 -17.36 21.49 -17.93
CA GLN A 97 -18.21 22.66 -18.16
C GLN A 97 -17.60 23.89 -17.51
#